data_AF-A0A3B8U768-F1
#
_entry.id   AF-A0A3B8U768-F1
#
_cell.length_a   1.000
_cell.length_b   1.000
_cell.length_c   1.000
_cell.angle_alpha   90.00
_cell.angle_beta   90.00
_cell.angle_gamma   90.00
#
_symmetry.space_group_name_H-M   'P 1'
#
loop_
_entity.id
_entity.type
_entity.pdbx_description
1 polymer ?
#
loop_
_entity_poly.entity_id
_entity_poly.type
_entity_poly.pdbx_seq_one_letter_code
_entity_poly.pdbx_strand_id
1 'polypeptide(L)'
;MDPYLGVWANVSIALTLSGQGTSLGALQVQGVEVRAFGPQFYPLTDLGLFGIRGLHRAQHLDEAQICGWTRSFAEPEVWLEVNFLSTSLETRLATRWLGLTSQKKASFVFYVKADTACVGDQIFRSKSLQRYKGSADAVLFNDGAFAISCSMKRPLHLIPLAGEGCFWGADFLLAFDMSPFDSIESFFFQSNLSPQT
;
A
#
# COMPACT_ATOMS: atom_id res chain seq x y z
N MET A 1 26.37 8.85 6.90
CA MET A 1 25.44 9.65 6.08
C MET A 1 24.43 8.67 5.53
N ASP A 2 23.18 8.79 5.94
CA ASP A 2 22.12 7.89 5.54
C ASP A 2 21.74 8.20 4.07
N PRO A 3 21.90 7.26 3.12
CA PRO A 3 21.70 7.54 1.69
C PRO A 3 20.24 7.80 1.28
N TYR A 4 19.31 7.87 2.23
CA TYR A 4 17.86 7.96 1.98
C TYR A 4 17.22 9.33 2.27
N LEU A 5 18.01 10.39 2.45
CA LEU A 5 17.48 11.76 2.55
C LEU A 5 17.10 12.29 1.15
N GLY A 6 16.08 11.70 0.55
CA GLY A 6 15.37 12.27 -0.59
C GLY A 6 14.61 13.53 -0.17
N VAL A 7 14.55 14.52 -1.05
CA VAL A 7 13.63 15.65 -0.87
C VAL A 7 12.22 15.13 -1.20
N TRP A 8 11.24 15.44 -0.35
CA TRP A 8 9.87 14.93 -0.48
C TRP A 8 9.06 15.87 -1.38
N ALA A 9 8.56 15.35 -2.50
CA ALA A 9 7.66 16.11 -3.38
C ALA A 9 6.24 16.15 -2.82
N ASN A 10 5.41 17.08 -3.31
CA ASN A 10 3.98 17.16 -3.02
C ASN A 10 3.28 15.83 -3.35
N VAL A 11 3.07 14.98 -2.35
CA VAL A 11 2.24 13.78 -2.46
C VAL A 11 0.79 14.24 -2.45
N SER A 12 0.07 13.98 -3.53
CA SER A 12 -1.38 14.17 -3.55
C SER A 12 -2.03 12.91 -3.01
N ILE A 13 -2.84 13.03 -1.96
CA ILE A 13 -3.45 11.88 -1.31
C ILE A 13 -4.95 12.09 -1.07
N ALA A 14 -5.71 11.02 -1.21
CA ALA A 14 -7.10 10.93 -0.78
C ALA A 14 -7.30 9.67 0.05
N LEU A 15 -7.90 9.81 1.24
CA LEU A 15 -8.12 8.71 2.20
C LEU A 15 -9.56 8.71 2.69
N THR A 16 -10.04 7.52 3.08
CA THR A 16 -11.34 7.35 3.73
C THR A 16 -11.29 6.19 4.71
N LEU A 17 -11.99 6.29 5.84
CA LEU A 17 -12.25 5.16 6.75
C LEU A 17 -13.65 4.56 6.56
N SER A 18 -14.42 5.11 5.63
CA SER A 18 -15.80 4.72 5.35
C SER A 18 -15.97 4.25 3.91
N GLY A 19 -16.90 3.33 3.72
CA GLY A 19 -17.17 2.72 2.42
C GLY A 19 -17.82 1.36 2.56
N GLN A 20 -17.99 0.69 1.43
CA GLN A 20 -18.54 -0.66 1.34
C GLN A 20 -17.85 -1.36 0.17
N GLY A 21 -16.70 -1.98 0.43
CA GLY A 21 -15.83 -2.54 -0.61
C GLY A 21 -14.97 -1.50 -1.31
N THR A 22 -14.71 -0.38 -0.64
CA THR A 22 -13.94 0.76 -1.17
C THR A 22 -12.46 0.63 -0.76
N SER A 23 -11.53 1.23 -1.50
CA SER A 23 -10.14 1.33 -1.04
C SER A 23 -10.03 2.22 0.21
N LEU A 24 -8.93 2.06 0.95
CA LEU A 24 -8.58 2.98 2.03
C LEU A 24 -8.19 4.36 1.47
N GLY A 25 -7.66 4.39 0.25
CA GLY A 25 -7.32 5.61 -0.44
C GLY A 25 -6.53 5.39 -1.72
N ALA A 26 -5.97 6.50 -2.21
CA ALA A 26 -5.09 6.59 -3.35
C ALA A 26 -4.04 7.67 -3.09
N LEU A 27 -2.84 7.50 -3.67
CA LEU A 27 -1.75 8.49 -3.60
C LEU A 27 -1.08 8.66 -4.96
N GLN A 28 -0.61 9.87 -5.24
CA GLN A 28 0.11 10.20 -6.47
C GLN A 28 1.38 10.97 -6.14
N VAL A 29 2.49 10.55 -6.75
CA VAL A 29 3.80 11.16 -6.59
C VAL A 29 4.66 10.88 -7.83
N GLN A 30 5.19 11.95 -8.45
CA GLN A 30 6.22 11.87 -9.51
C GLN A 30 5.98 10.78 -10.59
N GLY A 31 4.80 10.79 -11.23
CA GLY A 31 4.49 9.84 -12.31
C GLY A 31 4.22 8.41 -11.85
N VAL A 32 4.24 8.13 -10.54
CA VAL A 32 3.74 6.91 -9.93
C VAL A 32 2.41 7.19 -9.23
N GLU A 33 1.45 6.29 -9.40
CA GLU A 33 0.14 6.39 -8.75
C GLU A 33 -0.18 5.09 -8.00
N VAL A 34 -0.42 5.15 -6.70
CA VAL A 34 -1.12 4.06 -6.01
C VAL A 34 -2.61 4.32 -6.14
N ARG A 35 -3.23 3.62 -7.09
CA ARG A 35 -4.64 3.78 -7.48
C ARG A 35 -5.61 3.33 -6.39
N ALA A 36 -5.21 2.32 -5.62
CA ALA A 36 -5.96 1.79 -4.50
C ALA A 36 -5.02 1.07 -3.54
N PHE A 37 -5.28 1.18 -2.24
CA PHE A 37 -4.64 0.34 -1.24
C PHE A 37 -5.60 0.00 -0.10
N GLY A 38 -5.31 -1.08 0.61
CA GLY A 38 -6.17 -1.57 1.69
C GLY A 38 -6.03 -3.06 1.95
N PRO A 39 -6.92 -3.63 2.80
CA PRO A 39 -6.92 -5.06 3.07
C PRO A 39 -7.39 -5.86 1.85
N GLN A 40 -6.78 -7.02 1.65
CA GLN A 40 -7.15 -8.03 0.65
C GLN A 40 -7.07 -9.41 1.29
N PHE A 41 -8.13 -10.20 1.16
CA PHE A 41 -8.11 -11.61 1.55
C PHE A 41 -7.77 -12.49 0.35
N TYR A 42 -7.18 -13.66 0.63
CA TYR A 42 -6.83 -14.60 -0.42
C TYR A 42 -8.08 -15.28 -1.01
N PRO A 43 -8.09 -15.55 -2.33
CA PRO A 43 -7.00 -15.33 -3.27
C PRO A 43 -6.82 -13.86 -3.69
N LEU A 44 -5.56 -13.42 -3.88
CA LEU A 44 -5.21 -12.03 -4.28
C LEU A 44 -5.83 -11.58 -5.63
N THR A 45 -6.29 -12.53 -6.45
CA THR A 45 -6.94 -12.25 -7.75
C THR A 45 -8.43 -11.92 -7.62
N ASP A 46 -9.04 -12.15 -6.46
CA ASP A 46 -10.47 -11.91 -6.25
C ASP A 46 -10.70 -10.50 -5.69
N LEU A 47 -11.14 -9.60 -6.57
CA LEU A 47 -11.48 -8.22 -6.22
C LEU A 47 -12.67 -8.11 -5.26
N GLY A 48 -13.54 -9.13 -5.17
CA GLY A 48 -14.64 -9.17 -4.21
C GLY A 48 -14.17 -9.30 -2.77
N LEU A 49 -12.90 -9.65 -2.56
CA LEU A 49 -12.27 -9.77 -1.24
C LEU A 49 -11.40 -8.56 -0.86
N PHE A 50 -11.44 -7.49 -1.67
CA PHE A 50 -10.72 -6.25 -1.44
C PHE A 50 -11.55 -5.23 -0.66
N GLY A 51 -10.85 -4.41 0.11
CA GLY A 51 -11.33 -3.11 0.52
C GLY A 51 -11.90 -3.07 1.92
N ILE A 52 -12.28 -1.88 2.32
CA ILE A 52 -12.77 -1.57 3.66
C ILE A 52 -14.30 -1.48 3.66
N ARG A 53 -14.86 -1.66 4.85
CA ARG A 53 -16.21 -1.23 5.16
C ARG A 53 -16.24 -0.45 6.47
N GLY A 54 -16.95 0.65 6.46
CA GLY A 54 -17.05 1.52 7.63
C GLY A 54 -18.19 2.50 7.50
N LEU A 55 -18.88 2.75 8.62
CA LEU A 55 -19.81 3.86 8.74
C LEU A 55 -19.02 5.11 9.11
N HIS A 56 -19.36 6.24 8.51
CA HIS A 56 -18.63 7.50 8.64
C HIS A 56 -18.56 7.97 10.10
N ARG A 57 -17.45 7.62 10.78
CA ARG A 57 -17.08 8.06 12.12
C ARG A 57 -15.56 8.18 12.19
N ALA A 58 -15.00 9.09 11.40
CA ALA A 58 -13.60 9.46 11.56
C ALA A 58 -13.41 10.12 12.93
N GLN A 59 -12.31 9.80 13.62
CA GLN A 59 -11.97 10.41 14.89
C GLN A 59 -11.11 11.67 14.71
N HIS A 60 -10.41 11.79 13.58
CA HIS A 60 -9.70 13.01 13.15
C HIS A 60 -9.46 13.00 11.62
N LEU A 61 -9.76 14.12 10.95
CA LEU A 61 -9.47 14.37 9.54
C LEU A 61 -8.81 15.76 9.43
N ASP A 62 -7.52 15.76 9.16
CA ASP A 62 -6.74 16.90 8.68
C ASP A 62 -6.19 16.50 7.30
N GLU A 63 -5.94 17.45 6.41
CA GLU A 63 -5.27 17.22 5.11
C GLU A 63 -3.98 16.40 5.26
N ALA A 64 -3.28 16.56 6.38
CA ALA A 64 -2.04 15.85 6.69
C ALA A 64 -2.21 14.55 7.51
N GLN A 65 -3.40 14.28 8.08
CA GLN A 65 -3.58 13.19 9.04
C GLN A 65 -4.98 12.56 8.99
N ILE A 66 -5.03 11.22 8.84
CA ILE A 66 -6.23 10.42 9.13
C ILE A 66 -5.94 9.49 10.30
N CYS A 67 -6.86 9.42 11.26
CA CYS A 67 -6.76 8.45 12.34
C CYS A 67 -8.14 7.89 12.69
N GLY A 68 -8.23 6.57 12.83
CA GLY A 68 -9.43 5.90 13.33
C GLY A 68 -9.53 4.44 12.91
N TRP A 69 -10.74 3.91 13.02
CA TRP A 69 -11.03 2.50 12.82
C TRP A 69 -11.92 2.28 11.61
N THR A 70 -11.65 1.21 10.87
CA THR A 70 -12.50 0.66 9.82
C THR A 70 -12.52 -0.87 9.92
N ARG A 71 -13.24 -1.56 9.05
CA ARG A 71 -13.27 -3.03 8.98
C ARG A 71 -12.87 -3.50 7.60
N SER A 72 -12.41 -4.75 7.51
CA SER A 72 -12.34 -5.44 6.22
C SER A 72 -13.74 -5.59 5.63
N PHE A 73 -13.85 -5.40 4.31
CA PHE A 73 -15.08 -5.69 3.57
C PHE A 73 -15.36 -7.20 3.54
N ALA A 74 -14.33 -7.99 3.23
CA ALA A 74 -14.42 -9.44 3.07
C ALA A 74 -14.66 -10.18 4.39
N GLU A 75 -14.10 -9.68 5.48
CA GLU A 75 -14.14 -10.29 6.81
C GLU A 75 -14.58 -9.24 7.85
N PRO A 76 -15.89 -9.00 8.02
CA PRO A 76 -16.41 -7.89 8.81
C PRO A 76 -16.09 -7.91 10.32
N GLU A 77 -15.58 -9.02 10.84
CA GLU A 77 -15.04 -9.17 12.19
C GLU A 77 -13.59 -8.68 12.32
N VAL A 78 -12.88 -8.51 11.20
CA VAL A 78 -11.51 -8.02 11.17
C VAL A 78 -11.53 -6.50 11.12
N TRP A 79 -11.07 -5.87 12.19
CA TRP A 79 -10.95 -4.43 12.32
C TRP A 79 -9.54 -3.97 11.97
N LEU A 80 -9.46 -2.81 11.31
CA LEU A 80 -8.22 -2.12 10.99
C LEU A 80 -8.22 -0.75 11.68
N GLU A 81 -7.30 -0.55 12.61
CA GLU A 81 -6.89 0.78 13.03
C GLU A 81 -6.00 1.35 11.93
N VAL A 82 -6.22 2.61 11.57
CA VAL A 82 -5.47 3.31 10.54
C VAL A 82 -4.98 4.62 11.13
N ASN A 83 -3.68 4.87 10.99
CA ASN A 83 -3.06 6.14 11.34
C ASN A 83 -2.14 6.56 10.20
N PHE A 84 -2.61 7.49 9.39
CA PHE A 84 -1.84 8.09 8.31
C PHE A 84 -1.29 9.45 8.76
N LEU A 85 -0.04 9.71 8.40
CA LEU A 85 0.63 10.99 8.62
C LEU A 85 1.41 11.36 7.36
N SER A 86 1.20 12.57 6.86
CA SER A 86 2.00 13.16 5.79
C SER A 86 2.58 14.49 6.25
N THR A 87 3.90 14.54 6.35
CA THR A 87 4.68 15.74 6.70
C THR A 87 5.74 15.99 5.62
N SER A 88 6.46 17.11 5.74
CA SER A 88 7.62 17.39 4.89
C SER A 88 8.80 16.41 5.08
N LEU A 89 8.78 15.59 6.14
CA LEU A 89 9.85 14.64 6.48
C LEU A 89 9.47 13.19 6.22
N GLU A 90 8.17 12.87 6.26
CA GLU A 90 7.69 11.50 6.24
C GLU A 90 6.26 11.44 5.72
N THR A 91 6.00 10.47 4.83
CA THR A 91 4.65 10.01 4.51
C THR A 91 4.52 8.56 4.95
N ARG A 92 3.64 8.29 5.93
CA ARG A 92 3.52 6.99 6.59
C ARG A 92 2.06 6.60 6.81
N LEU A 93 1.78 5.31 6.58
CA LEU A 93 0.52 4.65 6.92
C LEU A 93 0.79 3.55 7.95
N ALA A 94 0.37 3.75 9.19
CA ALA A 94 0.37 2.70 10.20
C ALA A 94 -0.99 2.00 10.27
N THR A 95 -0.97 0.68 10.42
CA THR A 95 -2.15 -0.16 10.54
C THR A 95 -2.02 -1.16 11.69
N ARG A 96 -3.11 -1.40 12.40
CA ARG A 96 -3.21 -2.49 13.38
C ARG A 96 -4.44 -3.33 13.07
N TRP A 97 -4.27 -4.64 13.05
CA TRP A 97 -5.32 -5.59 12.69
C TRP A 97 -5.83 -6.30 13.94
N LEU A 98 -7.13 -6.22 14.21
CA LEU A 98 -7.80 -6.95 15.30
C LEU A 98 -8.79 -7.96 14.70
N GLY A 99 -8.83 -9.16 15.26
CA GLY A 99 -9.73 -10.23 14.81
C GLY A 99 -9.20 -11.06 13.63
N LEU A 100 -8.01 -10.76 13.11
CA LEU A 100 -7.32 -11.63 12.16
C LEU A 100 -6.90 -12.92 12.88
N THR A 101 -7.15 -14.08 12.26
CA THR A 101 -6.79 -15.39 12.82
C THR A 101 -5.80 -16.10 11.90
N SER A 102 -5.06 -17.09 12.40
CA SER A 102 -4.09 -17.86 11.61
C SER A 102 -4.72 -18.66 10.46
N GLN A 103 -6.04 -18.88 10.50
CA GLN A 103 -6.79 -19.55 9.43
C GLN A 103 -7.08 -18.62 8.25
N LYS A 104 -7.07 -17.30 8.47
CA LYS A 104 -7.40 -16.31 7.46
C LYS A 104 -6.14 -15.67 6.92
N LYS A 105 -5.83 -15.97 5.66
CA LYS A 105 -4.71 -15.33 4.97
C LYS A 105 -5.18 -13.96 4.46
N ALA A 106 -4.50 -12.92 4.90
CA ALA A 106 -4.74 -11.55 4.50
C ALA A 106 -3.43 -10.88 4.09
N SER A 107 -3.52 -9.94 3.16
CA SER A 107 -2.45 -9.04 2.80
C SER A 107 -2.94 -7.60 2.88
N PHE A 108 -2.02 -6.67 3.17
CA PHE A 108 -2.23 -5.27 2.85
C PHE A 108 -1.67 -5.02 1.46
N VAL A 109 -2.50 -4.52 0.55
CA VAL A 109 -2.16 -4.42 -0.88
C VAL A 109 -2.11 -2.99 -1.36
N PHE A 110 -1.28 -2.78 -2.39
CA PHE A 110 -1.11 -1.55 -3.14
C PHE A 110 -1.24 -1.87 -4.63
N TYR A 111 -2.23 -1.27 -5.27
CA TYR A 111 -2.42 -1.30 -6.72
C TYR A 111 -1.70 -0.10 -7.32
N VAL A 112 -0.53 -0.34 -7.91
CA VAL A 112 0.42 0.69 -8.34
C VAL A 112 0.42 0.79 -9.87
N LYS A 113 0.31 2.01 -10.38
CA LYS A 113 0.53 2.36 -11.77
C LYS A 113 1.95 2.90 -11.92
N ALA A 114 2.76 2.20 -12.70
CA ALA A 114 4.19 2.44 -12.90
C ALA A 114 4.69 1.62 -14.10
N ASP A 115 5.79 2.04 -14.72
CA ASP A 115 6.40 1.33 -15.85
C ASP A 115 7.27 0.16 -15.37
N THR A 116 8.05 0.39 -14.31
CA THR A 116 8.97 -0.57 -13.72
C THR A 116 8.80 -0.67 -12.22
N ALA A 117 9.12 -1.85 -11.68
CA ALA A 117 9.26 -2.09 -10.26
C ALA A 117 10.56 -2.88 -10.00
N CYS A 118 11.24 -2.59 -8.90
CA CYS A 118 12.48 -3.26 -8.51
C CYS A 118 12.37 -3.83 -7.09
N VAL A 119 12.82 -5.07 -6.92
CA VAL A 119 12.92 -5.76 -5.62
C VAL A 119 14.34 -6.29 -5.48
N GLY A 120 15.17 -5.59 -4.70
CA GLY A 120 16.62 -5.80 -4.73
C GLY A 120 17.17 -5.56 -6.14
N ASP A 121 17.96 -6.51 -6.64
CA ASP A 121 18.56 -6.43 -7.99
C ASP A 121 17.61 -6.91 -9.12
N GLN A 122 16.39 -7.36 -8.77
CA GLN A 122 15.43 -7.86 -9.76
C GLN A 122 14.52 -6.74 -10.26
N ILE A 123 14.45 -6.59 -11.58
CA ILE A 123 13.59 -5.61 -12.25
C ILE A 123 12.39 -6.32 -12.87
N PHE A 124 11.21 -5.77 -12.64
CA PHE A 124 9.92 -6.25 -13.12
C PHE A 124 9.30 -5.17 -14.01
N ARG A 125 8.86 -5.57 -15.21
CA ARG A 125 8.14 -4.69 -16.11
C ARG A 125 6.64 -4.90 -15.98
N SER A 126 5.87 -3.84 -16.16
CA SER A 126 4.42 -3.92 -16.28
C SER A 126 4.04 -4.90 -17.41
N LYS A 127 2.84 -5.50 -17.31
CA LYS A 127 2.31 -6.42 -18.33
C LYS A 127 3.19 -7.66 -18.61
N SER A 128 4.04 -8.03 -17.66
CA SER A 128 4.85 -9.25 -17.74
C SER A 128 4.26 -10.39 -16.90
N LEU A 129 4.71 -11.63 -17.14
CA LEU A 129 4.30 -12.79 -16.35
C LEU A 129 5.24 -13.06 -15.16
N GLN A 130 6.29 -12.25 -15.00
CA GLN A 130 7.31 -12.45 -13.98
C GLN A 130 6.80 -11.93 -12.65
N ARG A 131 6.58 -12.83 -11.70
CA ARG A 131 6.12 -12.49 -10.35
C ARG A 131 7.25 -12.65 -9.35
N TYR A 132 7.22 -11.83 -8.31
CA TYR A 132 8.06 -12.01 -7.13
C TYR A 132 7.23 -12.57 -5.97
N LYS A 133 7.85 -13.48 -5.21
CA LYS A 133 7.38 -13.92 -3.89
C LYS A 133 8.60 -14.11 -2.99
N GLY A 134 8.67 -13.37 -1.89
CA GLY A 134 9.81 -13.39 -0.98
C GLY A 134 9.73 -12.23 0.00
N SER A 135 10.81 -11.94 0.73
CA SER A 135 10.86 -10.78 1.64
C SER A 135 11.87 -9.76 1.13
N ALA A 136 11.50 -8.48 1.12
CA ALA A 136 12.40 -7.38 0.78
C ALA A 136 12.16 -6.19 1.71
N ASP A 137 13.14 -5.30 1.78
CA ASP A 137 13.09 -4.12 2.66
C ASP A 137 12.23 -3.01 2.05
N ALA A 138 12.28 -2.87 0.72
CA ALA A 138 11.47 -1.94 -0.04
C ALA A 138 11.19 -2.48 -1.45
N VAL A 139 10.15 -1.94 -2.08
CA VAL A 139 9.88 -2.08 -3.51
C VAL A 139 9.96 -0.70 -4.13
N LEU A 140 10.84 -0.57 -5.13
CA LEU A 140 11.07 0.69 -5.84
C LEU A 140 10.24 0.69 -7.12
N PHE A 141 9.75 1.85 -7.55
CA PHE A 141 8.96 2.05 -8.77
C PHE A 141 9.59 3.15 -9.63
N ASN A 142 9.48 3.00 -10.95
CA ASN A 142 10.02 3.94 -11.95
C ASN A 142 11.47 4.33 -11.65
N ASP A 143 12.37 3.33 -11.68
CA ASP A 143 13.81 3.51 -11.49
C ASP A 143 14.19 4.21 -10.16
N GLY A 144 13.39 3.99 -9.12
CA GLY A 144 13.63 4.52 -7.78
C GLY A 144 13.03 5.91 -7.52
N ALA A 145 12.22 6.44 -8.44
CA ALA A 145 11.47 7.69 -8.22
C ALA A 145 10.52 7.59 -7.01
N PHE A 146 9.96 6.40 -6.77
CA PHE A 146 9.09 6.12 -5.63
C PHE A 146 9.42 4.79 -4.97
N ALA A 147 9.25 4.70 -3.65
CA ALA A 147 9.47 3.50 -2.88
C ALA A 147 8.31 3.26 -1.90
N ILE A 148 7.90 1.99 -1.79
CA ILE A 148 7.03 1.51 -0.72
C ILE A 148 7.83 0.53 0.13
N SER A 149 7.99 0.83 1.41
CA SER A 149 8.64 -0.06 2.39
C SER A 149 7.71 -0.35 3.56
N CYS A 150 8.01 -1.42 4.30
CA CYS A 150 7.28 -1.82 5.49
C CYS A 150 8.24 -1.84 6.70
N SER A 151 7.76 -1.43 7.87
CA SER A 151 8.55 -1.39 9.12
C SER A 151 9.13 -2.73 9.51
N MET A 152 8.45 -3.83 9.14
CA MET A 152 8.92 -5.19 9.38
C MET A 152 9.14 -5.92 8.07
N LYS A 153 10.28 -6.61 7.96
CA LYS A 153 10.58 -7.47 6.82
C LYS A 153 9.64 -8.67 6.82
N ARG A 154 8.68 -8.65 5.89
CA ARG A 154 7.62 -9.67 5.77
C ARG A 154 7.57 -10.25 4.36
N PRO A 155 6.99 -11.45 4.19
CA PRO A 155 6.69 -11.96 2.87
C PRO A 155 5.83 -10.96 2.10
N LEU A 156 6.22 -10.71 0.87
CA LEU A 156 5.51 -9.87 -0.07
C LEU A 156 5.41 -10.57 -1.42
N HIS A 157 4.39 -10.16 -2.17
CA HIS A 157 4.15 -10.54 -3.55
C HIS A 157 4.18 -9.28 -4.41
N LEU A 158 4.95 -9.33 -5.51
CA LEU A 158 4.84 -8.35 -6.58
C LEU A 158 4.33 -9.06 -7.82
N ILE A 159 3.16 -8.64 -8.30
CA ILE A 159 2.47 -9.24 -9.43
C ILE A 159 2.28 -8.16 -10.48
N PRO A 160 3.00 -8.22 -11.62
CA PRO A 160 2.65 -7.38 -12.76
C PRO A 160 1.25 -7.75 -13.25
N LEU A 161 0.45 -6.73 -13.51
CA LEU A 161 -0.91 -6.82 -14.00
C LEU A 161 -0.93 -6.49 -15.49
N ALA A 162 -2.00 -6.85 -16.18
CA ALA A 162 -2.16 -6.57 -17.60
C ALA A 162 -2.27 -5.07 -17.92
N GLY A 163 -2.52 -4.23 -16.90
CA GLY A 163 -2.99 -2.86 -17.09
C GLY A 163 -4.40 -2.83 -17.69
N GLU A 164 -4.94 -1.63 -17.91
CA GLU A 164 -6.13 -1.37 -18.74
C GLU A 164 -7.44 -2.07 -18.31
N GLY A 165 -8.36 -1.31 -17.69
CA GLY A 165 -9.75 -1.73 -17.45
C GLY A 165 -9.99 -2.65 -16.23
N CYS A 166 -8.96 -3.34 -15.73
CA CYS A 166 -9.01 -4.18 -14.53
C CYS A 166 -8.17 -3.57 -13.39
N PHE A 167 -8.46 -3.94 -12.14
CA PHE A 167 -7.68 -3.52 -10.95
C PHE A 167 -7.40 -2.01 -10.90
N TRP A 168 -8.42 -1.19 -11.19
CA TRP A 168 -8.32 0.28 -11.25
C TRP A 168 -7.26 0.81 -12.24
N GLY A 169 -6.91 0.02 -13.26
CA GLY A 169 -5.90 0.38 -14.25
C GLY A 169 -4.48 0.38 -13.70
N ALA A 170 -4.21 -0.36 -12.62
CA ALA A 170 -2.88 -0.54 -12.07
C ALA A 170 -2.03 -1.51 -12.92
N ASP A 171 -0.72 -1.30 -12.89
CA ASP A 171 0.29 -2.08 -13.59
C ASP A 171 0.94 -3.15 -12.70
N PHE A 172 0.91 -2.93 -11.38
CA PHE A 172 1.44 -3.84 -10.38
C PHE A 172 0.47 -3.98 -9.20
N LEU A 173 0.37 -5.20 -8.67
CA LEU A 173 -0.13 -5.49 -7.34
C LEU A 173 1.05 -5.79 -6.44
N LEU A 174 1.30 -4.93 -5.46
CA LEU A 174 2.22 -5.18 -4.36
C LEU A 174 1.40 -5.60 -3.13
N ALA A 175 1.61 -6.81 -2.63
CA ALA A 175 0.89 -7.35 -1.48
C ALA A 175 1.87 -7.72 -0.38
N PHE A 176 1.66 -7.22 0.83
CA PHE A 176 2.42 -7.60 2.01
C PHE A 176 1.58 -8.53 2.87
N ASP A 177 2.08 -9.71 3.20
CA ASP A 177 1.34 -10.68 4.02
C ASP A 177 1.24 -10.21 5.47
N MET A 178 0.02 -10.25 6.01
CA MET A 178 -0.30 -9.79 7.36
C MET A 178 -0.37 -10.98 8.32
N SER A 179 0.21 -10.82 9.51
CA SER A 179 0.18 -11.83 10.57
C SER A 179 -0.80 -11.40 11.67
N PRO A 180 -1.57 -12.34 12.25
CA PRO A 180 -2.45 -12.05 13.39
C PRO A 180 -1.68 -11.71 14.68
N PHE A 181 -0.35 -11.92 14.69
CA PHE A 181 0.52 -11.67 15.84
C PHE A 181 1.23 -10.30 15.76
N ASP A 182 1.05 -9.58 14.66
CA ASP A 182 1.65 -8.26 14.46
C ASP A 182 0.87 -7.21 15.26
N SER A 183 1.59 -6.38 16.03
CA SER A 183 0.96 -5.39 16.90
C SER A 183 0.61 -4.09 16.17
N ILE A 184 1.50 -3.60 15.29
CA ILE A 184 1.32 -2.45 14.39
C ILE A 184 2.26 -2.61 13.20
N GLU A 185 1.76 -2.38 11.99
CA GLU A 185 2.54 -2.32 10.76
C GLU A 185 2.56 -0.93 10.16
N SER A 186 3.73 -0.41 9.86
CA SER A 186 3.88 0.88 9.18
C SER A 186 4.39 0.70 7.76
N PHE A 187 3.72 1.34 6.81
CA PHE A 187 4.17 1.49 5.44
C PHE A 187 4.70 2.90 5.25
N PHE A 188 5.84 3.02 4.60
CA PHE A 188 6.47 4.31 4.30
C PHE A 188 6.50 4.53 2.80
N PHE A 189 6.20 5.75 2.38
CA PHE A 189 6.08 6.14 0.97
C PHE A 189 7.12 7.19 0.66
N GLN A 190 8.22 6.81 0.00
CA GLN A 190 9.39 7.68 -0.17
C GLN A 190 9.55 8.07 -1.64
N SER A 191 9.82 9.35 -1.91
CA SER A 191 10.19 9.83 -3.25
C SER A 191 11.64 10.24 -3.29
N ASN A 192 12.39 9.78 -4.28
CA ASN A 192 13.72 10.34 -4.55
C ASN A 192 13.56 11.52 -5.51
N LEU A 193 13.49 12.73 -4.97
CA LEU A 193 13.88 13.90 -5.75
C LEU A 193 15.39 13.80 -5.98
N SER A 194 15.81 13.34 -7.16
CA SER A 194 17.11 13.77 -7.66
C SER A 194 17.08 15.30 -7.71
N PRO A 195 18.05 16.01 -7.11
CA PRO A 195 18.15 17.45 -7.37
C PRO A 195 18.29 17.63 -8.89
N GLN A 196 17.39 18.41 -9.48
CA GLN A 196 17.55 18.82 -10.87
C GLN A 196 18.94 19.45 -10.98
N THR A 197 19.75 18.89 -11.88
CA THR A 197 21.09 19.41 -12.19
C THR A 197 20.99 20.69 -12.99
#